data_AF-A0A6N2M8B4-F1
#
_entry.id   AF-A0A6N2M8B4-F1
#
_cell.length_a   1.000
_cell.length_b   1.000
_cell.length_c   1.000
_cell.angle_alpha   90.00
_cell.angle_beta   90.00
_cell.angle_gamma   90.00
#
_symmetry.space_group_name_H-M   'P 1'
#
loop_
_entity.id
_entity.type
_entity.pdbx_description
1 polymer ?
#
loop_
_entity_poly.entity_id
_entity_poly.type
_entity_poly.pdbx_seq_one_letter_code
_entity_poly.pdbx_strand_id
1 'polypeptide(L)'
;MQTHLWLSFLNLQDNLKLLDDLAALRPTLFCSVPRLYNRIYDGIINAVKSSGVLKERLFRAAYNSQKQALMSGQNRSAMWDRLVFNKIKEKLGGRVKFMGSGASPLSPDVMDFLRVCFGCQVLEGYGMTETSCVISSVDQGDNLSGHVGSPNPACEIKLVDVPEMNYTSEDQPHPRGEICVRGPSIFQGYYKAEVQMREVIDDDGWLHTGDIGLWLPGGRLKIIDRKKNIFKLAQGEYIAPEKVENVYTKCRFVSQCFIYGDSFNSSLVAVVAVEPDVLRDWAASEGIKYDDLGQLCNDPRARAAVLADMDLIGKEAQLRGLNLQKL
;
A
#
# COMPACT_ATOMS: atom_id res chain seq x y z
N MET A 1 27.31 24.47 8.99
CA MET A 1 27.04 23.02 8.96
C MET A 1 25.96 22.77 7.91
N GLN A 2 26.35 22.65 6.64
CA GLN A 2 25.44 22.43 5.51
C GLN A 2 25.04 20.95 5.47
N THR A 3 23.79 20.66 5.85
CA THR A 3 23.15 19.38 5.56
C THR A 3 22.74 19.38 4.09
N HIS A 4 23.56 18.75 3.24
CA HIS A 4 23.17 18.44 1.86
C HIS A 4 22.08 17.35 1.89
N LEU A 5 20.81 17.76 1.74
CA LEU A 5 19.73 16.85 1.38
C LEU A 5 19.88 16.51 -0.11
N TRP A 6 20.41 15.33 -0.41
CA TRP A 6 20.36 14.78 -1.76
C TRP A 6 19.00 14.08 -1.95
N LEU A 7 18.08 14.75 -2.62
CA LEU A 7 16.86 14.14 -3.17
C LEU A 7 17.24 13.49 -4.51
N SER A 8 17.62 12.22 -4.46
CA SER A 8 17.88 11.45 -5.68
C SER A 8 16.54 10.97 -6.26
N PHE A 9 16.07 11.58 -7.33
CA PHE A 9 15.04 11.00 -8.18
C PHE A 9 15.70 9.88 -8.99
N LEU A 10 15.58 8.64 -8.51
CA LEU A 10 16.03 7.46 -9.23
C LEU A 10 15.21 7.32 -10.50
N ASN A 11 15.87 7.46 -11.64
CA ASN A 11 15.28 7.28 -12.96
C ASN A 11 15.07 5.76 -13.17
N LEU A 12 13.90 5.26 -12.77
CA LEU A 12 13.53 3.83 -12.71
C LEU A 12 13.23 3.23 -14.11
N GLN A 13 14.06 3.49 -15.11
CA GLN A 13 13.93 2.82 -16.41
C GLN A 13 14.38 1.35 -16.35
N ASP A 14 15.20 0.97 -15.36
CA ASP A 14 15.58 -0.41 -15.12
C ASP A 14 15.58 -0.76 -13.61
N ASN A 15 14.48 -1.35 -13.14
CA ASN A 15 14.30 -1.77 -11.74
C ASN A 15 15.29 -2.87 -11.29
N LEU A 16 16.10 -3.42 -12.20
CA LEU A 16 17.03 -4.51 -11.90
C LEU A 16 18.26 -4.04 -11.10
N LYS A 17 18.74 -2.80 -11.33
CA LYS A 17 19.95 -2.25 -10.67
C LYS A 17 19.68 -1.43 -9.42
N LEU A 18 18.41 -1.24 -9.08
CA LEU A 18 17.97 -0.37 -8.01
C LEU A 18 18.62 -0.71 -6.65
N LEU A 19 18.78 -2.00 -6.32
CA LEU A 19 19.42 -2.40 -5.06
C LEU A 19 20.93 -2.11 -5.05
N ASP A 20 21.59 -2.22 -6.22
CA ASP A 20 23.00 -1.89 -6.37
C ASP A 20 23.22 -0.38 -6.20
N ASP A 21 22.33 0.43 -6.79
CA ASP A 21 22.35 1.90 -6.65
C ASP A 21 22.12 2.30 -5.19
N LEU A 22 21.19 1.66 -4.48
CA LEU A 22 20.93 1.93 -3.07
C LEU A 22 22.11 1.54 -2.18
N ALA A 23 22.78 0.43 -2.48
CA ALA A 23 24.00 0.01 -1.79
C ALA A 23 25.15 1.00 -2.02
N ALA A 24 25.29 1.55 -3.23
CA ALA A 24 26.31 2.54 -3.55
C ALA A 24 26.03 3.92 -2.93
N LEU A 25 24.79 4.42 -3.06
CA LEU A 25 24.40 5.76 -2.61
C LEU A 25 24.22 5.86 -1.09
N ARG A 26 23.82 4.75 -0.45
CA ARG A 26 23.55 4.67 1.00
C ARG A 26 22.66 5.82 1.49
N PRO A 27 21.43 5.97 0.99
CA PRO A 27 20.60 7.14 1.25
C PRO A 27 20.24 7.31 2.74
N THR A 28 20.02 8.55 3.17
CA THR A 28 19.44 8.88 4.49
C THR A 28 17.94 9.13 4.43
N LEU A 29 17.44 9.55 3.27
CA LEU A 29 16.03 9.71 2.94
C LEU A 29 15.72 8.78 1.77
N PHE A 30 14.69 7.95 1.90
CA PHE A 30 14.28 7.02 0.86
C PHE A 30 12.78 7.19 0.58
N CYS A 31 12.44 7.87 -0.50
CA CYS A 31 11.06 8.06 -0.93
C CYS A 31 10.74 7.07 -2.06
N SER A 32 9.62 6.36 -1.94
CA SER A 32 9.25 5.30 -2.86
C SER A 32 7.74 5.07 -2.87
N VAL A 33 7.26 4.36 -3.90
CA VAL A 33 5.87 3.91 -4.02
C VAL A 33 5.65 2.57 -3.28
N PRO A 34 4.41 2.25 -2.86
CA PRO A 34 4.08 1.00 -2.17
C PRO A 34 4.54 -0.27 -2.88
N ARG A 35 4.49 -0.30 -4.21
CA ARG A 35 4.94 -1.48 -4.99
C ARG A 35 6.37 -1.88 -4.66
N LEU A 36 7.28 -0.92 -4.60
CA LEU A 36 8.68 -1.21 -4.29
C LEU A 36 8.86 -1.57 -2.81
N TYR A 37 8.09 -0.97 -1.90
CA TYR A 37 8.07 -1.36 -0.50
C TYR A 37 7.58 -2.79 -0.29
N ASN A 38 6.53 -3.22 -1.00
CA ASN A 38 6.05 -4.60 -0.99
C ASN A 38 7.14 -5.55 -1.50
N ARG A 39 7.83 -5.21 -2.60
CA ARG A 39 8.97 -6.01 -3.08
C ARG A 39 10.09 -6.14 -2.05
N ILE A 40 10.40 -5.06 -1.32
CA ILE A 40 11.40 -5.08 -0.23
C ILE A 40 10.90 -5.99 0.91
N TYR A 41 9.62 -5.88 1.28
CA TYR A 41 8.97 -6.74 2.28
C TYR A 41 9.10 -8.22 1.89
N ASP A 42 8.66 -8.58 0.69
CA ASP A 42 8.69 -9.96 0.18
C ASP A 42 10.12 -10.49 0.10
N GLY A 43 11.05 -9.68 -0.41
CA GLY A 43 12.46 -10.03 -0.48
C GLY A 43 13.07 -10.35 0.89
N ILE A 44 12.75 -9.56 1.93
CA ILE A 44 13.21 -9.82 3.30
C ILE A 44 12.55 -11.08 3.86
N ILE A 45 11.23 -11.22 3.71
CA ILE A 45 10.49 -12.38 4.23
C ILE A 45 10.98 -13.68 3.59
N ASN A 46 11.20 -13.69 2.27
CA ASN A 46 11.71 -14.85 1.54
C ASN A 46 13.16 -15.17 1.93
N ALA A 47 14.01 -14.15 2.12
CA ALA A 47 15.37 -14.35 2.64
C ALA A 47 15.38 -14.91 4.07
N VAL A 48 14.45 -14.50 4.92
CA VAL A 48 14.31 -15.04 6.29
C VAL A 48 13.85 -16.50 6.25
N LYS A 49 12.81 -16.82 5.46
CA LYS A 49 12.27 -18.18 5.32
C LYS A 49 13.32 -19.16 4.76
N SER A 50 14.08 -18.74 3.75
CA SER A 50 15.15 -19.58 3.16
C SER A 50 16.39 -19.73 4.06
N SER A 51 16.54 -18.91 5.10
CA SER A 51 17.71 -18.93 5.98
C SER A 51 17.68 -20.02 7.07
N GLY A 52 16.57 -20.79 7.15
CA GLY A 52 16.38 -21.92 8.06
C GLY A 52 15.63 -21.56 9.34
N VAL A 53 15.02 -22.59 9.96
CA VAL A 53 14.05 -22.46 11.08
C VAL A 53 14.59 -21.65 12.26
N LEU A 54 15.88 -21.82 12.60
CA LEU A 54 16.46 -21.11 13.73
C LEU A 54 16.55 -19.59 13.49
N LYS A 55 16.98 -19.18 12.28
CA LYS A 55 17.06 -17.77 11.91
C LYS A 55 15.69 -17.16 11.72
N GLU A 56 14.73 -17.92 11.19
CA GLU A 56 13.33 -17.50 11.11
C GLU A 56 12.75 -17.24 12.50
N ARG A 57 12.93 -18.16 13.46
CA ARG A 57 12.47 -17.98 14.85
C ARG A 57 13.14 -16.77 15.50
N LEU A 58 14.44 -16.58 15.28
CA LEU A 58 15.17 -15.42 15.77
C LEU A 58 14.62 -14.10 15.19
N PHE A 59 14.36 -14.07 13.88
CA PHE A 59 13.75 -12.91 13.21
C PHE A 59 12.38 -12.60 13.78
N ARG A 60 11.50 -13.61 13.92
CA ARG A 60 10.16 -13.44 14.50
C ARG A 60 10.21 -12.91 15.92
N ALA A 61 11.10 -13.43 16.77
CA ALA A 61 11.28 -12.95 18.14
C ALA A 61 11.76 -11.48 18.17
N ALA A 62 12.77 -11.15 17.35
CA ALA A 62 13.28 -9.79 17.22
C ALA A 62 12.21 -8.82 16.69
N TYR A 63 11.46 -9.23 15.67
CA TYR A 63 10.38 -8.45 15.06
C TYR A 63 9.28 -8.15 16.07
N ASN A 64 8.77 -9.18 16.76
CA ASN A 64 7.70 -9.01 17.74
C ASN A 64 8.12 -8.12 18.91
N SER A 65 9.35 -8.29 19.41
CA SER A 65 9.92 -7.45 20.47
C SER A 65 10.01 -5.98 20.06
N GLN A 66 10.50 -5.68 18.85
CA GLN A 66 10.60 -4.30 18.37
C GLN A 66 9.23 -3.71 17.99
N LYS A 67 8.31 -4.51 17.44
CA LYS A 67 6.94 -4.08 17.16
C LYS A 67 6.24 -3.67 18.45
N GLN A 68 6.40 -4.45 19.53
CA GLN A 68 5.87 -4.09 20.84
C GLN A 68 6.51 -2.80 21.38
N ALA A 69 7.82 -2.62 21.23
CA ALA A 69 8.50 -1.39 21.63
C ALA A 69 7.94 -0.17 20.89
N LEU A 70 7.76 -0.27 19.56
CA LEU A 70 7.17 0.78 18.73
C LEU A 70 5.76 1.16 19.21
N MET A 71 4.90 0.16 19.44
CA MET A 71 3.50 0.39 19.86
C MET A 71 3.38 0.93 21.29
N SER A 72 4.34 0.63 22.16
CA SER A 72 4.36 1.10 23.55
C SER A 72 5.15 2.40 23.75
N GLY A 73 5.72 2.96 22.68
CA GLY A 73 6.59 4.14 22.76
C GLY A 73 7.92 3.89 23.50
N GLN A 74 8.32 2.63 23.66
CA GLN A 74 9.57 2.25 24.29
C GLN A 74 10.75 2.34 23.32
N ASN A 75 11.96 2.46 23.89
CA ASN A 75 13.17 2.49 23.10
C ASN A 75 13.42 1.17 22.38
N ARG A 76 13.84 1.29 21.12
CA ARG A 76 14.26 0.20 20.27
C ARG A 76 15.46 -0.55 20.87
N SER A 77 15.42 -1.88 20.87
CA SER A 77 16.52 -2.70 21.39
C SER A 77 17.74 -2.71 20.47
N ALA A 78 18.87 -2.18 20.94
CA ALA A 78 20.14 -2.17 20.22
C ALA A 78 20.71 -3.59 19.99
N MET A 79 20.37 -4.54 20.86
CA MET A 79 20.76 -5.94 20.72
C MET A 79 20.15 -6.55 19.45
N TRP A 80 18.83 -6.35 19.26
CA TRP A 80 18.13 -6.87 18.08
C TRP A 80 18.60 -6.18 16.79
N ASP A 81 18.93 -4.89 16.86
CA ASP A 81 19.55 -4.19 15.74
C ASP A 81 20.86 -4.84 15.31
N ARG A 82 21.75 -5.11 16.26
CA ARG A 82 23.05 -5.72 15.96
C ARG A 82 22.92 -7.16 15.42
N LEU A 83 22.01 -7.95 15.97
CA LEU A 83 21.86 -9.37 15.61
C LEU A 83 21.13 -9.59 14.28
N VAL A 84 20.07 -8.81 14.05
CA VAL A 84 19.09 -9.05 12.96
C VAL A 84 19.03 -7.86 12.01
N PHE A 85 18.62 -6.69 12.51
CA PHE A 85 18.15 -5.62 11.63
C PHE A 85 19.25 -4.86 10.90
N ASN A 86 20.47 -4.75 11.44
CA ASN A 86 21.56 -4.06 10.73
C ASN A 86 21.86 -4.74 9.39
N LYS A 87 21.79 -6.07 9.31
CA LYS A 87 21.95 -6.81 8.04
C LYS A 87 20.87 -6.46 7.02
N ILE A 88 19.66 -6.17 7.48
CA ILE A 88 18.53 -5.75 6.65
C ILE A 88 18.71 -4.29 6.22
N LYS A 89 19.10 -3.41 7.14
CA LYS A 89 19.39 -1.99 6.86
C LYS A 89 20.46 -1.83 5.80
N GLU A 90 21.50 -2.65 5.80
CA GLU A 90 22.56 -2.64 4.78
C GLU A 90 22.04 -2.89 3.35
N LYS A 91 20.87 -3.54 3.18
CA LYS A 91 20.25 -3.70 1.85
C LYS A 91 19.77 -2.36 1.26
N LEU A 92 19.51 -1.36 2.09
CA LEU A 92 19.28 0.03 1.68
C LEU A 92 20.49 0.94 2.00
N GLY A 93 21.68 0.34 2.13
CA GLY A 93 22.95 1.03 2.42
C GLY A 93 23.14 1.50 3.86
N GLY A 94 22.28 1.08 4.80
CA GLY A 94 22.54 1.16 6.24
C GLY A 94 22.35 2.54 6.89
N ARG A 95 22.01 3.59 6.13
CA ARG A 95 21.93 4.98 6.63
C ARG A 95 20.53 5.59 6.60
N VAL A 96 19.52 4.85 6.17
CA VAL A 96 18.14 5.36 6.05
C VAL A 96 17.62 5.77 7.43
N LYS A 97 17.14 7.01 7.52
CA LYS A 97 16.51 7.61 8.71
C LYS A 97 15.05 7.98 8.48
N PHE A 98 14.67 8.19 7.23
CA PHE A 98 13.32 8.58 6.83
C PHE A 98 12.93 7.83 5.57
N MET A 99 11.72 7.29 5.57
CA MET A 99 11.11 6.62 4.43
C MET A 99 9.77 7.31 4.13
N GLY A 100 9.58 7.75 2.89
CA GLY A 100 8.34 8.36 2.42
C GLY A 100 7.58 7.42 1.50
N SER A 101 6.27 7.26 1.71
CA SER A 101 5.35 6.54 0.84
C SER A 101 4.28 7.48 0.31
N GLY A 102 3.87 7.30 -0.94
CA GLY A 102 2.81 8.06 -1.59
C GLY A 102 2.42 7.46 -2.94
N ALA A 103 1.63 8.19 -3.72
CA ALA A 103 1.03 7.80 -5.01
C ALA A 103 -0.04 6.69 -4.96
N SER A 104 0.07 5.74 -4.02
CA SER A 104 -0.98 4.76 -3.74
C SER A 104 -0.98 4.38 -2.25
N PRO A 105 -2.04 3.72 -1.75
CA PRO A 105 -2.09 3.30 -0.34
C PRO A 105 -1.01 2.25 -0.01
N LEU A 106 -0.36 2.41 1.14
CA LEU A 106 0.50 1.39 1.74
C LEU A 106 -0.27 0.61 2.82
N SER A 107 -0.16 -0.73 2.80
CA SER A 107 -0.84 -1.51 3.84
C SER A 107 -0.23 -1.25 5.24
N PRO A 108 -1.05 -1.20 6.31
CA PRO A 108 -0.56 -0.97 7.66
C PRO A 108 0.51 -1.99 8.10
N ASP A 109 0.36 -3.25 7.69
CA ASP A 109 1.30 -4.31 8.03
C ASP A 109 2.68 -4.08 7.41
N VAL A 110 2.72 -3.62 6.17
CA VAL A 110 3.98 -3.30 5.48
C VAL A 110 4.60 -2.03 6.07
N MET A 111 3.79 -1.01 6.38
CA MET A 111 4.27 0.20 7.05
C MET A 111 4.92 -0.10 8.41
N ASP A 112 4.23 -0.88 9.26
CA ASP A 112 4.76 -1.35 10.55
C ASP A 112 6.03 -2.17 10.34
N PHE A 113 6.03 -3.07 9.35
CA PHE A 113 7.18 -3.90 9.05
C PHE A 113 8.41 -3.09 8.67
N LEU A 114 8.26 -2.06 7.84
CA LEU A 114 9.35 -1.17 7.44
C LEU A 114 9.86 -0.38 8.65
N ARG A 115 8.97 0.18 9.47
CA ARG A 115 9.33 0.89 10.72
C ARG A 115 10.16 -0.01 11.64
N VAL A 116 9.73 -1.26 11.81
CA VAL A 116 10.43 -2.25 12.65
C VAL A 116 11.75 -2.70 12.01
N CYS A 117 11.81 -2.99 10.72
CA CYS A 117 13.01 -3.53 10.10
C CYS A 117 14.12 -2.50 9.95
N PHE A 118 13.76 -1.28 9.55
CA PHE A 118 14.73 -0.21 9.33
C PHE A 118 14.96 0.67 10.57
N GLY A 119 14.08 0.60 11.57
CA GLY A 119 14.21 1.35 12.82
C GLY A 119 14.18 2.85 12.58
N CYS A 120 13.39 3.29 11.60
CA CYS A 120 13.33 4.66 11.12
C CYS A 120 11.87 5.10 10.95
N GLN A 121 11.66 6.41 10.74
CA GLN A 121 10.33 6.94 10.51
C GLN A 121 9.88 6.60 9.10
N VAL A 122 8.69 6.00 8.99
CA VAL A 122 8.00 5.75 7.72
C VAL A 122 6.76 6.62 7.74
N LEU A 123 6.66 7.53 6.77
CA LEU A 123 5.58 8.49 6.64
C LEU A 123 4.82 8.23 5.35
N GLU A 124 3.50 8.29 5.42
CA GLU A 124 2.64 8.24 4.25
C GLU A 124 2.09 9.64 3.99
N GLY A 125 2.22 10.08 2.74
CA GLY A 125 1.69 11.35 2.26
C GLY A 125 0.61 11.10 1.21
N TYR A 126 -0.48 11.85 1.32
CA TYR A 126 -1.52 11.88 0.31
C TYR A 126 -1.45 13.18 -0.47
N GLY A 127 -1.55 13.04 -1.78
CA GLY A 127 -1.84 14.14 -2.68
C GLY A 127 -1.79 13.68 -4.12
N MET A 128 -2.01 14.65 -5.00
CA MET A 128 -2.13 14.44 -6.43
C MET A 128 -1.45 15.59 -7.19
N THR A 129 -1.27 15.41 -8.49
CA THR A 129 -0.62 16.39 -9.37
C THR A 129 -1.30 17.75 -9.29
N GLU A 130 -2.64 17.75 -9.25
CA GLU A 130 -3.54 18.89 -9.19
C GLU A 130 -3.41 19.67 -7.87
N THR A 131 -2.73 19.12 -6.87
CA THR A 131 -2.50 19.73 -5.55
C THR A 131 -1.03 20.05 -5.26
N SER A 132 -0.17 19.99 -6.28
CA SER A 132 1.26 20.26 -6.15
C SER A 132 1.94 19.43 -5.03
N CYS A 133 1.64 18.12 -5.00
CA CYS A 133 2.25 17.08 -4.15
C CYS A 133 1.49 16.67 -2.88
N VAL A 134 1.36 17.50 -1.83
CA VAL A 134 0.90 17.04 -0.50
C VAL A 134 -0.34 17.78 -0.02
N ILE A 135 -1.45 17.06 0.07
CA ILE A 135 -2.73 17.45 0.69
C ILE A 135 -2.67 17.22 2.20
N SER A 136 -2.22 16.03 2.61
CA SER A 136 -2.10 15.62 4.01
C SER A 136 -0.90 14.70 4.18
N SER A 137 -0.33 14.65 5.38
CA SER A 137 0.78 13.75 5.69
C SER A 137 0.75 13.29 7.14
N VAL A 138 1.23 12.07 7.39
CA VAL A 138 1.47 11.57 8.75
C VAL A 138 2.49 12.46 9.47
N ASP A 139 2.13 12.94 10.66
CA ASP A 139 2.97 13.79 11.48
C ASP A 139 4.19 13.07 12.05
N GLN A 140 5.26 13.81 12.30
CA GLN A 140 6.45 13.27 12.95
C GLN A 140 6.12 12.86 14.39
N GLY A 141 6.06 11.54 14.64
CA GLY A 141 5.74 10.97 15.94
C GLY A 141 4.40 10.24 15.98
N ASP A 142 3.58 10.34 14.93
CA ASP A 142 2.42 9.49 14.77
C ASP A 142 2.85 8.07 14.33
N ASN A 143 2.82 7.16 15.30
CA ASN A 143 3.18 5.76 15.12
C ASN A 143 1.98 4.89 14.70
N LEU A 144 0.81 5.48 14.47
CA LEU A 144 -0.34 4.75 13.95
C LEU A 144 -0.19 4.59 12.43
N SER A 145 -0.88 3.59 11.89
CA SER A 145 -0.79 3.16 10.50
C SER A 145 -2.19 3.08 9.89
N GLY A 146 -2.30 3.18 8.57
CA GLY A 146 -3.58 3.11 7.86
C GLY A 146 -4.38 4.42 7.81
N HIS A 147 -3.67 5.55 7.85
CA HIS A 147 -4.19 6.90 7.60
C HIS A 147 -3.10 7.76 6.97
N VAL A 148 -3.50 8.87 6.35
CA VAL A 148 -2.62 9.81 5.65
C VAL A 148 -2.39 11.11 6.43
N GLY A 149 -2.73 11.09 7.72
CA GLY A 149 -2.34 12.10 8.70
C GLY A 149 -3.19 13.36 8.64
N SER A 150 -2.64 14.45 9.17
CA SER A 150 -3.34 15.73 9.29
C SER A 150 -3.23 16.56 7.99
N PRO A 151 -4.16 17.50 7.75
CA PRO A 151 -4.05 18.43 6.63
C PRO A 151 -2.72 19.18 6.61
N ASN A 152 -2.16 19.37 5.42
CA ASN A 152 -1.07 20.32 5.22
C ASN A 152 -1.54 21.70 5.73
N PRO A 153 -0.72 22.46 6.49
CA PRO A 153 -1.10 23.79 6.99
C PRO A 153 -1.55 24.79 5.91
N ALA A 154 -1.16 24.58 4.65
CA ALA A 154 -1.59 25.39 3.52
C ALA A 154 -2.94 24.95 2.91
N CYS A 155 -3.50 23.83 3.32
CA CYS A 155 -4.67 23.21 2.71
C CYS A 155 -5.89 23.22 3.65
N GLU A 156 -7.05 23.59 3.11
CA GLU A 156 -8.35 23.33 3.70
C GLU A 156 -8.90 22.03 3.12
N ILE A 157 -9.50 21.17 3.96
CA ILE A 157 -10.08 19.90 3.54
C ILE A 157 -11.50 19.78 4.10
N LYS A 158 -12.47 19.49 3.23
CA LYS A 158 -13.84 19.11 3.60
C LYS A 158 -14.18 17.72 3.05
N LEU A 159 -15.13 17.04 3.70
CA LEU A 159 -15.76 15.85 3.13
C LEU A 159 -17.14 16.24 2.60
N VAL A 160 -17.43 15.90 1.35
CA VAL A 160 -18.73 16.16 0.70
C VAL A 160 -19.46 14.83 0.55
N ASP A 161 -20.74 14.81 0.89
CA ASP A 161 -21.56 13.60 0.79
C ASP A 161 -21.60 13.07 -0.65
N VAL A 162 -21.59 11.74 -0.78
CA VAL A 162 -21.70 11.02 -2.05
C VAL A 162 -22.87 10.02 -1.92
N PRO A 163 -24.13 10.51 -1.96
CA PRO A 163 -25.31 9.68 -1.72
C PRO A 163 -25.43 8.51 -2.71
N GLU A 164 -24.98 8.70 -3.95
CA GLU A 164 -24.96 7.66 -4.97
C GLU A 164 -24.08 6.44 -4.62
N MET A 165 -23.20 6.58 -3.63
CA MET A 165 -22.30 5.54 -3.11
C MET A 165 -22.55 5.23 -1.62
N ASN A 166 -23.63 5.75 -1.03
CA ASN A 166 -23.93 5.61 0.40
C ASN A 166 -22.79 6.07 1.33
N TYR A 167 -22.08 7.14 0.95
CA TYR A 167 -21.16 7.86 1.84
C TYR A 167 -21.79 9.17 2.25
N THR A 168 -22.00 9.34 3.55
CA THR A 168 -22.67 10.52 4.09
C THR A 168 -21.97 11.05 5.33
N SER A 169 -22.19 12.34 5.57
CA SER A 169 -21.82 13.04 6.79
C SER A 169 -22.47 12.46 8.06
N GLU A 170 -23.54 11.68 7.91
CA GLU A 170 -24.27 11.02 9.00
C GLU A 170 -23.70 9.64 9.37
N ASP A 171 -22.79 9.10 8.57
CA ASP A 171 -22.23 7.76 8.76
C ASP A 171 -21.54 7.61 10.13
N GLN A 172 -21.74 6.45 10.75
CA GLN A 172 -21.15 6.08 12.04
C GLN A 172 -20.21 4.87 11.89
N PRO A 173 -19.09 4.80 12.65
CA PRO A 173 -18.67 5.71 13.72
C PRO A 173 -17.98 7.00 13.22
N HIS A 174 -17.73 7.12 11.92
CA HIS A 174 -17.01 8.23 11.32
C HIS A 174 -17.74 8.70 10.06
N PRO A 175 -18.01 10.03 9.93
CA PRO A 175 -18.53 10.62 8.71
C PRO A 175 -17.63 10.31 7.51
N ARG A 176 -18.25 10.05 6.34
CA ARG A 176 -17.53 9.68 5.11
C ARG A 176 -18.00 10.56 3.95
N GLY A 177 -17.11 10.84 3.02
CA GLY A 177 -17.45 11.62 1.83
C GLY A 177 -16.27 11.81 0.89
N GLU A 178 -16.53 12.45 -0.24
CA GLU A 178 -15.50 12.89 -1.17
C GLU A 178 -14.60 13.93 -0.51
N ILE A 179 -13.29 13.71 -0.58
CA ILE A 179 -12.28 14.66 -0.12
C ILE A 179 -12.26 15.82 -1.11
N CYS A 180 -12.60 17.01 -0.64
CA CYS A 180 -12.49 18.24 -1.40
C CYS A 180 -11.44 19.14 -0.75
N VAL A 181 -10.56 19.73 -1.56
CA VAL A 181 -9.39 20.48 -1.07
C VAL A 181 -9.36 21.87 -1.67
N ARG A 182 -8.99 22.85 -0.85
CA ARG A 182 -8.75 24.23 -1.28
C ARG A 182 -7.44 24.75 -0.69
N GLY A 183 -6.72 25.58 -1.43
CA GLY A 183 -5.47 26.17 -0.94
C GLY A 183 -4.59 26.73 -2.06
N PRO A 184 -3.45 27.34 -1.71
CA PRO A 184 -2.52 27.91 -2.68
C PRO A 184 -1.74 26.86 -3.47
N SER A 185 -1.80 25.58 -3.06
CA SER A 185 -1.15 24.45 -3.73
C SER A 185 -1.96 23.88 -4.89
N ILE A 186 -3.23 24.26 -5.02
CA ILE A 186 -4.11 23.80 -6.10
C ILE A 186 -3.64 24.38 -7.43
N PHE A 187 -3.52 23.52 -8.44
CA PHE A 187 -3.12 23.90 -9.78
C PHE A 187 -4.05 24.96 -10.42
N GLN A 188 -3.59 25.60 -11.49
CA GLN A 188 -4.39 26.60 -12.20
C GLN A 188 -5.38 26.00 -13.22
N GLY A 189 -5.41 24.68 -13.35
CA GLY A 189 -6.25 23.96 -14.29
C GLY A 189 -5.47 23.18 -15.35
N TYR A 190 -6.21 22.44 -16.17
CA TYR A 190 -5.66 21.63 -17.25
C TYR A 190 -5.40 22.47 -18.50
N TYR A 191 -4.25 22.23 -19.14
CA TYR A 191 -3.87 22.95 -20.36
C TYR A 191 -4.88 22.67 -21.50
N LYS A 192 -5.52 23.73 -22.01
CA LYS A 192 -6.52 23.69 -23.09
C LYS A 192 -7.74 22.79 -22.80
N ALA A 193 -8.11 22.66 -21.53
CA ALA A 193 -9.15 21.74 -21.06
C ALA A 193 -10.05 22.40 -20.01
N GLU A 194 -10.71 23.51 -20.40
CA GLU A 194 -11.57 24.30 -19.50
C GLU A 194 -12.79 23.53 -19.00
N VAL A 195 -13.35 22.64 -19.83
CA VAL A 195 -14.50 21.82 -19.43
C VAL A 195 -14.11 20.89 -18.29
N GLN A 196 -12.99 20.16 -18.46
CA GLN A 196 -12.47 19.25 -17.45
C GLN A 196 -12.04 19.98 -16.16
N MET A 197 -11.59 21.23 -16.29
CA MET A 197 -11.27 22.07 -15.13
C MET A 197 -12.53 22.38 -14.30
N ARG A 198 -13.63 22.78 -14.95
CA ARG A 198 -14.90 23.09 -14.27
C ARG A 198 -15.58 21.85 -13.67
N GLU A 199 -15.23 20.66 -14.16
CA GLU A 199 -15.69 19.40 -13.58
C GLU A 199 -15.00 19.06 -12.26
N VAL A 200 -13.78 19.56 -12.02
CA VAL A 200 -12.99 19.20 -10.83
C VAL A 200 -12.84 20.35 -9.84
N ILE A 201 -12.97 21.61 -10.25
CA ILE A 201 -12.98 22.76 -9.33
C ILE A 201 -14.38 23.37 -9.33
N ASP A 202 -15.02 23.42 -8.15
CA ASP A 202 -16.33 24.05 -7.97
C ASP A 202 -16.24 25.59 -7.96
N ASP A 203 -17.40 26.25 -8.02
CA ASP A 203 -17.51 27.72 -8.03
C ASP A 203 -16.96 28.37 -6.74
N ASP A 204 -16.85 27.62 -5.65
CA ASP A 204 -16.30 28.04 -4.36
C ASP A 204 -14.78 27.80 -4.25
N GLY A 205 -14.16 27.29 -5.32
CA GLY A 205 -12.73 27.04 -5.45
C GLY A 205 -12.24 25.73 -4.81
N TRP A 206 -13.13 24.77 -4.55
CA TRP A 206 -12.76 23.45 -4.04
C TRP A 206 -12.44 22.50 -5.18
N LEU A 207 -11.27 21.88 -5.10
CA LEU A 207 -10.90 20.75 -5.94
C LEU A 207 -11.57 19.47 -5.40
N HIS A 208 -12.46 18.89 -6.20
CA HIS A 208 -13.01 17.55 -6.04
C HIS A 208 -11.96 16.51 -6.44
N THR A 209 -11.40 15.82 -5.45
CA THR A 209 -10.29 14.86 -5.68
C THR A 209 -10.76 13.57 -6.35
N GLY A 210 -12.04 13.23 -6.23
CA GLY A 210 -12.56 11.91 -6.58
C GLY A 210 -12.12 10.79 -5.63
N ASP A 211 -11.45 11.11 -4.51
CA ASP A 211 -11.09 10.16 -3.46
C ASP A 211 -12.09 10.26 -2.29
N ILE A 212 -12.47 9.12 -1.70
CA ILE A 212 -13.38 9.06 -0.54
C ILE A 212 -12.55 8.93 0.73
N GLY A 213 -12.86 9.79 1.71
CA GLY A 213 -12.19 9.83 3.00
C GLY A 213 -13.12 9.76 4.19
N LEU A 214 -12.52 9.55 5.36
CA LEU A 214 -13.14 9.73 6.66
C LEU A 214 -12.15 10.38 7.63
N TRP A 215 -12.68 11.05 8.65
CA TRP A 215 -11.89 11.61 9.74
C TRP A 215 -11.79 10.62 10.90
N LEU A 216 -10.57 10.25 11.26
CA LEU A 216 -10.27 9.52 12.48
C LEU A 216 -10.14 10.50 13.67
N PRO A 217 -10.30 10.01 14.90
CA PRO A 217 -10.04 10.81 16.09
C PRO A 217 -8.64 11.45 16.06
N GLY A 218 -8.56 12.73 16.43
CA GLY A 218 -7.32 13.51 16.39
C GLY A 218 -7.04 14.19 15.06
N GLY A 219 -8.03 14.35 14.18
CA GLY A 219 -7.91 15.14 12.95
C GLY A 219 -7.10 14.46 11.84
N ARG A 220 -7.10 13.12 11.83
CA ARG A 220 -6.33 12.33 10.86
C ARG A 220 -7.23 11.86 9.73
N LEU A 221 -6.86 12.18 8.50
CA LEU A 221 -7.57 11.78 7.31
C LEU A 221 -7.22 10.33 6.96
N LYS A 222 -8.23 9.53 6.66
CA LYS A 222 -8.07 8.17 6.13
C LYS A 222 -8.78 8.07 4.79
N ILE A 223 -8.03 7.73 3.75
CA ILE A 223 -8.59 7.40 2.43
C ILE A 223 -9.15 5.98 2.51
N ILE A 224 -10.36 5.81 2.03
CA ILE A 224 -11.08 4.53 2.07
C ILE A 224 -11.51 4.05 0.69
N ASP A 225 -11.62 4.95 -0.29
CA ASP A 225 -12.09 4.58 -1.62
C ASP A 225 -11.75 5.63 -2.70
N ARG A 226 -12.10 5.32 -3.96
CA ARG A 226 -12.06 6.23 -5.09
C ARG A 226 -13.39 6.25 -5.83
N LYS A 227 -14.01 7.42 -5.94
CA LYS A 227 -15.30 7.66 -6.61
C LYS A 227 -15.35 7.07 -8.03
N LYS A 228 -14.24 7.15 -8.78
CA LYS A 228 -14.16 6.67 -10.17
C LYS A 228 -13.81 5.18 -10.33
N ASN A 229 -13.33 4.50 -9.27
CA ASN A 229 -12.87 3.11 -9.36
C ASN A 229 -13.84 2.11 -8.72
N ILE A 230 -15.07 2.48 -8.39
CA ILE A 230 -16.01 1.57 -7.71
C ILE A 230 -16.96 0.93 -8.69
N PHE A 231 -17.21 -0.36 -8.48
CA PHE A 231 -18.28 -1.07 -9.16
C PHE A 231 -19.40 -1.34 -8.17
N LYS A 232 -20.62 -0.97 -8.57
CA LYS A 232 -21.85 -1.43 -7.92
C LYS A 232 -22.19 -2.79 -8.53
N LEU A 233 -22.33 -3.84 -7.72
CA LEU A 233 -22.80 -5.14 -8.18
C LEU A 233 -24.32 -5.19 -8.32
N ALA A 234 -24.86 -6.22 -8.98
CA ALA A 234 -26.29 -6.39 -9.21
C ALA A 234 -27.13 -6.38 -7.91
N GLN A 235 -26.56 -6.85 -6.79
CA GLN A 235 -27.20 -6.82 -5.47
C GLN A 235 -27.17 -5.44 -4.78
N GLY A 236 -26.60 -4.42 -5.43
CA GLY A 236 -26.51 -3.07 -4.89
C GLY A 236 -25.34 -2.82 -3.93
N GLU A 237 -24.48 -3.82 -3.71
CA GLU A 237 -23.23 -3.66 -2.96
C GLU A 237 -22.19 -2.88 -3.77
N TYR A 238 -21.52 -1.94 -3.12
CA TYR A 238 -20.45 -1.14 -3.71
C TYR A 238 -19.09 -1.68 -3.27
N ILE A 239 -18.19 -1.85 -4.23
CA ILE A 239 -16.89 -2.48 -4.00
C ILE A 239 -15.78 -1.56 -4.48
N ALA A 240 -14.85 -1.29 -3.55
CA ALA A 240 -13.54 -0.72 -3.82
C ALA A 240 -12.59 -1.84 -4.32
N PRO A 241 -12.26 -1.93 -5.62
CA PRO A 241 -11.36 -2.96 -6.13
C PRO A 241 -9.98 -2.84 -5.48
N GLU A 242 -9.44 -1.63 -5.31
CA GLU A 242 -8.12 -1.40 -4.71
C GLU A 242 -8.01 -1.99 -3.29
N LYS A 243 -9.09 -1.93 -2.50
CA LYS A 243 -9.12 -2.55 -1.16
C LYS A 243 -8.97 -4.07 -1.25
N VAL A 244 -9.66 -4.69 -2.21
CA VAL A 244 -9.65 -6.14 -2.43
C VAL A 244 -8.30 -6.58 -3.01
N GLU A 245 -7.78 -5.83 -3.99
CA GLU A 245 -6.45 -6.05 -4.59
C GLU A 245 -5.35 -6.00 -3.53
N ASN A 246 -5.34 -4.97 -2.67
CA ASN A 246 -4.35 -4.84 -1.58
C ASN A 246 -4.41 -6.00 -0.58
N VAL A 247 -5.57 -6.60 -0.35
CA VAL A 247 -5.68 -7.81 0.47
C VAL A 247 -5.02 -8.98 -0.25
N TYR A 248 -5.35 -9.22 -1.52
CA TYR A 248 -4.82 -10.35 -2.28
C TYR A 248 -3.33 -10.23 -2.63
N THR A 249 -2.74 -9.02 -2.64
CA THR A 249 -1.27 -8.89 -2.76
C THR A 249 -0.50 -9.49 -1.58
N LYS A 250 -1.18 -9.85 -0.48
CA LYS A 250 -0.56 -10.58 0.65
C LYS A 250 -0.45 -12.09 0.40
N CYS A 251 -1.13 -12.62 -0.61
CA CYS A 251 -1.07 -14.04 -0.97
C CYS A 251 0.31 -14.40 -1.51
N ARG A 252 0.89 -15.51 -1.06
CA ARG A 252 2.28 -15.86 -1.41
C ARG A 252 2.47 -16.13 -2.91
N PHE A 253 1.41 -16.56 -3.57
CA PHE A 253 1.42 -16.89 -4.99
C PHE A 253 1.09 -15.69 -5.88
N VAL A 254 0.67 -14.56 -5.34
CA VAL A 254 0.14 -13.43 -6.11
C VAL A 254 1.19 -12.33 -6.19
N SER A 255 1.64 -12.01 -7.40
CA SER A 255 2.52 -10.87 -7.67
C SER A 255 1.70 -9.60 -7.93
N GLN A 256 0.62 -9.72 -8.72
CA GLN A 256 -0.34 -8.65 -8.98
C GLN A 256 -1.75 -9.22 -9.06
N CYS A 257 -2.73 -8.45 -8.59
CA CYS A 257 -4.14 -8.77 -8.69
C CYS A 257 -4.87 -7.56 -9.27
N PHE A 258 -5.72 -7.80 -10.26
CA PHE A 258 -6.63 -6.80 -10.80
C PHE A 258 -8.06 -7.30 -10.61
N ILE A 259 -8.89 -6.50 -9.95
CA ILE A 259 -10.28 -6.83 -9.64
C ILE A 259 -11.19 -6.06 -10.58
N TYR A 260 -12.09 -6.79 -11.22
CA TYR A 260 -13.12 -6.26 -12.08
C TYR A 260 -14.51 -6.63 -11.54
N GLY A 261 -15.41 -5.66 -11.52
CA GLY A 261 -16.82 -5.84 -11.22
C GLY A 261 -17.67 -5.25 -12.34
N ASP A 262 -18.84 -5.85 -12.56
CA ASP A 262 -19.82 -5.36 -13.51
C ASP A 262 -21.19 -5.24 -12.83
N SER A 263 -21.94 -4.19 -13.15
CA SER A 263 -23.20 -3.87 -12.48
C SER A 263 -24.34 -4.82 -12.81
N PHE A 264 -24.21 -5.62 -13.87
CA PHE A 264 -25.15 -6.67 -14.19
C PHE A 264 -24.82 -8.00 -13.50
N ASN A 265 -23.65 -8.10 -12.86
CA ASN A 265 -23.17 -9.32 -12.24
C ASN A 265 -23.14 -9.19 -10.71
N SER A 266 -23.41 -10.29 -10.01
CA SER A 266 -23.38 -10.35 -8.54
C SER A 266 -22.04 -10.81 -7.97
N SER A 267 -21.07 -11.06 -8.84
CA SER A 267 -19.76 -11.61 -8.51
C SER A 267 -18.66 -10.76 -9.11
N LEU A 268 -17.50 -10.78 -8.46
CA LEU A 268 -16.28 -10.16 -8.98
C LEU A 268 -15.50 -11.16 -9.83
N VAL A 269 -14.71 -10.63 -10.77
CA VAL A 269 -13.70 -11.37 -11.50
C VAL A 269 -12.32 -10.81 -11.13
N ALA A 270 -11.33 -11.68 -11.00
CA ALA A 270 -9.95 -11.29 -10.75
C ALA A 270 -9.05 -11.77 -11.89
N VAL A 271 -8.13 -10.90 -12.33
CA VAL A 271 -6.97 -11.30 -13.12
C VAL A 271 -5.77 -11.33 -12.19
N VAL A 272 -5.21 -12.52 -12.00
CA VAL A 272 -4.12 -12.76 -11.05
C VAL A 272 -2.84 -13.08 -11.81
N ALA A 273 -1.83 -12.22 -11.65
CA ALA A 273 -0.47 -12.50 -12.08
C ALA A 273 0.26 -13.23 -10.94
N VAL A 274 0.69 -14.46 -11.20
CA VAL A 274 1.37 -15.28 -10.21
C VAL A 274 2.81 -14.85 -9.98
N GLU A 275 3.33 -15.06 -8.78
CA GLU A 275 4.76 -14.93 -8.48
C GLU A 275 5.51 -16.15 -9.03
N PRO A 276 6.30 -16.01 -10.12
CA PRO A 276 6.81 -17.17 -10.85
C PRO A 276 7.69 -18.08 -10.01
N ASP A 277 8.58 -17.51 -9.21
CA ASP A 277 9.55 -18.31 -8.45
C ASP A 277 8.86 -19.12 -7.35
N VAL A 278 7.89 -18.51 -6.63
CA VAL A 278 7.11 -19.19 -5.60
C VAL A 278 6.26 -20.30 -6.20
N LEU A 279 5.63 -20.07 -7.36
CA LEU A 279 4.81 -21.07 -8.01
C LEU A 279 5.64 -22.25 -8.54
N ARG A 280 6.82 -21.98 -9.10
CA ARG A 280 7.75 -23.02 -9.58
C ARG A 280 8.28 -23.88 -8.43
N ASP A 281 8.67 -23.27 -7.32
CA ASP A 281 9.15 -23.97 -6.12
C ASP A 281 8.06 -24.89 -5.55
N TRP A 282 6.83 -24.39 -5.47
CA TRP A 282 5.68 -25.19 -5.05
C TRP A 282 5.39 -26.35 -6.01
N ALA A 283 5.39 -26.09 -7.33
CA ALA A 283 5.16 -27.11 -8.35
C ALA A 283 6.21 -28.24 -8.29
N ALA A 284 7.47 -27.90 -8.03
CA ALA A 284 8.54 -28.86 -7.83
C ALA A 284 8.29 -29.73 -6.58
N SER A 285 7.79 -29.15 -5.48
CA SER A 285 7.46 -29.89 -4.26
C SER A 285 6.29 -30.86 -4.43
N GLU A 286 5.37 -30.56 -5.35
CA GLU A 286 4.21 -31.40 -5.70
C GLU A 286 4.48 -32.36 -6.87
N GLY A 287 5.71 -32.39 -7.40
CA GLY A 287 6.10 -33.25 -8.51
C GLY A 287 5.40 -32.92 -9.84
N ILE A 288 4.95 -31.66 -10.03
CA ILE A 288 4.28 -31.21 -11.24
C ILE A 288 5.31 -30.93 -12.33
N LYS A 289 5.18 -31.60 -13.48
CA LYS A 289 5.98 -31.33 -14.67
C LYS A 289 5.27 -30.32 -15.55
N TYR A 290 6.02 -29.33 -16.04
CA TYR A 290 5.56 -28.29 -16.94
C TYR A 290 6.74 -27.83 -17.80
N ASP A 291 6.45 -27.42 -19.04
CA ASP A 291 7.47 -26.90 -19.98
C ASP A 291 7.62 -25.38 -19.86
N ASP A 292 6.52 -24.69 -19.53
CA ASP A 292 6.48 -23.23 -19.38
C ASP A 292 5.52 -22.80 -18.27
N LEU A 293 5.61 -21.54 -17.85
CA LEU A 293 4.80 -20.99 -16.76
C LEU A 293 3.31 -20.94 -17.12
N GLY A 294 2.97 -20.79 -18.39
CA GLY A 294 1.59 -20.78 -18.87
C GLY A 294 0.93 -22.15 -18.71
N GLN A 295 1.63 -23.25 -18.99
CA GLN A 295 1.16 -24.59 -18.67
C GLN A 295 0.94 -24.76 -17.17
N LEU A 296 1.89 -24.29 -16.35
CA LEU A 296 1.77 -24.40 -14.89
C LEU A 296 0.57 -23.61 -14.35
N CYS A 297 0.29 -22.42 -14.87
CA CYS A 297 -0.89 -21.63 -14.49
C CYS A 297 -2.21 -22.28 -14.91
N ASN A 298 -2.18 -23.17 -15.90
CA ASN A 298 -3.34 -23.93 -16.36
C ASN A 298 -3.50 -25.30 -15.68
N ASP A 299 -2.51 -25.75 -14.89
CA ASP A 299 -2.65 -26.99 -14.11
C ASP A 299 -3.75 -26.81 -13.03
N PRO A 300 -4.78 -27.68 -12.98
CA PRO A 300 -5.87 -27.56 -12.02
C PRO A 300 -5.42 -27.55 -10.56
N ARG A 301 -4.32 -28.24 -10.22
CA ARG A 301 -3.77 -28.27 -8.87
C ARG A 301 -3.12 -26.94 -8.52
N ALA A 302 -2.39 -26.34 -9.46
CA ALA A 302 -1.81 -25.01 -9.29
C ALA A 302 -2.89 -23.96 -9.07
N ARG A 303 -3.94 -23.95 -9.91
CA ARG A 303 -5.10 -23.06 -9.73
C ARG A 303 -5.76 -23.27 -8.36
N ALA A 304 -5.97 -24.51 -7.95
CA ALA A 304 -6.55 -24.82 -6.64
C ALA A 304 -5.69 -24.32 -5.48
N ALA A 305 -4.37 -24.45 -5.57
CA ALA A 305 -3.45 -23.98 -4.53
C ALA A 305 -3.43 -22.45 -4.42
N VAL A 306 -3.43 -21.73 -5.55
CA VAL A 306 -3.52 -20.27 -5.59
C VAL A 306 -4.85 -19.81 -5.00
N LEU A 307 -5.97 -20.40 -5.45
CA LEU A 307 -7.30 -20.06 -4.95
C LEU A 307 -7.46 -20.36 -3.45
N ALA A 308 -6.91 -21.46 -2.95
CA ALA A 308 -6.96 -21.80 -1.53
C ALA A 308 -6.21 -20.77 -0.66
N ASP A 309 -5.06 -20.28 -1.13
CA ASP A 309 -4.29 -19.22 -0.46
C ASP A 309 -5.05 -17.88 -0.49
N MET A 310 -5.68 -17.54 -1.63
CA MET A 310 -6.54 -16.37 -1.73
C MET A 310 -7.78 -16.47 -0.82
N ASP A 311 -8.44 -17.62 -0.76
CA ASP A 311 -9.59 -17.86 0.12
C ASP A 311 -9.20 -17.72 1.59
N LEU A 312 -8.01 -18.19 1.98
CA LEU A 312 -7.48 -18.05 3.33
C LEU A 312 -7.28 -16.57 3.70
N ILE A 313 -6.50 -15.85 2.90
CA ILE A 313 -6.18 -14.44 3.13
C ILE A 313 -7.44 -13.56 3.07
N GLY A 314 -8.36 -13.84 2.13
CA GLY A 314 -9.63 -13.13 2.02
C GLY A 314 -10.52 -13.30 3.26
N LYS A 315 -10.56 -14.51 3.84
CA LYS A 315 -11.27 -14.78 5.10
C LYS A 315 -10.65 -14.06 6.30
N GLU A 316 -9.31 -14.08 6.40
CA GLU A 316 -8.58 -13.37 7.46
C GLU A 316 -8.84 -11.86 7.40
N ALA A 317 -8.87 -11.30 6.19
CA ALA A 317 -9.16 -9.88 5.95
C ALA A 317 -10.66 -9.52 6.03
N GLN A 318 -11.53 -10.47 6.38
CA GLN A 318 -12.99 -10.29 6.47
C GLN A 318 -13.62 -9.74 5.19
N LEU A 319 -13.14 -10.16 4.02
CA LEU A 319 -13.83 -9.93 2.74
C LEU A 319 -15.09 -10.82 2.66
N ARG A 320 -16.07 -10.57 3.53
CA ARG A 320 -17.34 -11.31 3.57
C ARG A 320 -18.24 -10.85 2.42
N GLY A 321 -18.84 -11.80 1.69
CA GLY A 321 -19.83 -11.54 0.64
C GLY A 321 -19.28 -11.50 -0.79
N LEU A 322 -17.97 -11.40 -0.98
CA LEU A 322 -17.33 -11.35 -2.29
C LEU A 322 -17.10 -12.77 -2.83
N ASN A 323 -18.05 -13.30 -3.58
CA ASN A 323 -17.81 -14.50 -4.38
C ASN A 323 -16.97 -14.08 -5.60
N LEU A 324 -15.66 -14.37 -5.56
CA LEU A 324 -14.85 -14.36 -6.77
C LEU A 324 -15.30 -15.53 -7.66
N GLN A 325 -15.77 -15.22 -8.87
CA GLN A 325 -16.08 -16.27 -9.83
C GLN A 325 -14.79 -16.96 -10.28
N LYS A 326 -14.80 -18.28 -10.18
CA LYS A 326 -13.69 -19.16 -10.57
C LYS A 326 -13.80 -19.40 -12.08
N LEU A 327 -12.84 -18.88 -12.84
CA LEU A 327 -12.64 -19.16 -14.27
C LEU A 327 -11.35 -19.96 -14.47
#